data_AF-A0A7T7M940-F1
#
_entry.id   AF-A0A7T7M940-F1
#
_cell.length_a   1.000
_cell.length_b   1.000
_cell.length_c   1.000
_cell.angle_alpha   90.00
_cell.angle_beta   90.00
_cell.angle_gamma   90.00
#
_symmetry.space_group_name_H-M   'P 1'
#
loop_
_entity.id
_entity.type
_entity.pdbx_description
1 polymer ?
#
loop_
_entity_poly.entity_id
_entity_poly.type
_entity_poly.pdbx_seq_one_letter_code
_entity_poly.pdbx_strand_id
1 'polypeptide(L)'
;MTGAADFSPQAAAQAPRRRVPSRSSVARAGAVAAAVSLAVSGAAYAAVLQARPAGSAAGADAVAAAVLPAIGQGATPAANTVTFQLVVDGQGREVSTSAGSWGQALLEAGVGVDTAAGDRVSVALDGVPSAGETVVVDRVVVSSESKEDKEAYATVEEETDELDKGERKVKTPGVDGVTRTTYTVRTVGGQEVSREVAAQVVATAKVDEVVLVGTKEKKSSSAPAGAAQALANDDGSLDDDFARLAQCESGGNPRAVNPAGYYGLYQFSLSTWASVGGTGNPIDASPEEQLMRAKILQARSGWGQWGCPH
;
A
#
# COMPACT_ATOMS: atom_id res chain seq x y z
N MET A 1 40.01 -36.29 65.83
CA MET A 1 40.28 -34.88 65.53
C MET A 1 39.71 -34.58 64.17
N THR A 2 38.51 -34.01 64.12
CA THR A 2 37.90 -33.49 62.87
C THR A 2 36.75 -32.59 63.27
N GLY A 3 36.83 -31.33 62.84
CA GLY A 3 35.89 -30.27 63.16
C GLY A 3 34.66 -30.24 62.26
N ALA A 4 33.66 -29.49 62.73
CA ALA A 4 32.36 -29.25 62.11
C ALA A 4 32.43 -28.27 60.93
N ALA A 5 31.47 -28.40 60.01
CA ALA A 5 30.98 -27.29 59.20
C ALA A 5 29.47 -27.44 58.97
N ASP A 6 28.79 -26.35 59.32
CA ASP A 6 27.37 -26.03 59.22
C ASP A 6 27.17 -25.19 57.94
N PHE A 7 26.06 -25.30 57.21
CA PHE A 7 25.42 -24.16 56.50
C PHE A 7 24.02 -24.49 55.94
N SER A 8 23.14 -23.50 56.11
CA SER A 8 21.67 -23.43 55.99
C SER A 8 21.01 -23.61 54.59
N PRO A 9 19.66 -23.79 54.54
CA PRO A 9 18.86 -23.94 53.31
C PRO A 9 18.31 -22.62 52.74
N GLN A 10 18.04 -22.57 51.43
CA GLN A 10 17.38 -21.44 50.73
C GLN A 10 15.85 -21.57 50.65
N ALA A 11 15.17 -20.44 50.85
CA ALA A 11 13.73 -20.25 50.81
C ALA A 11 13.21 -19.84 49.41
N ALA A 12 11.96 -20.22 49.13
CA ALA A 12 11.24 -20.03 47.88
C ALA A 12 10.74 -18.59 47.65
N ALA A 13 10.79 -18.13 46.38
CA ALA A 13 10.32 -16.82 45.94
C ALA A 13 8.87 -16.86 45.39
N GLN A 14 8.08 -15.85 45.76
CA GLN A 14 6.67 -15.64 45.40
C GLN A 14 6.49 -14.89 44.07
N ALA A 15 5.37 -15.15 43.37
CA ALA A 15 5.00 -14.56 42.08
C ALA A 15 4.34 -13.15 42.20
N PRO A 16 4.52 -12.24 41.21
CA PRO A 16 3.98 -10.88 41.27
C PRO A 16 2.54 -10.73 40.74
N ARG A 17 1.76 -9.87 41.42
CA ARG A 17 0.36 -9.50 41.11
C ARG A 17 0.25 -8.50 39.96
N ARG A 18 -0.79 -8.65 39.12
CA ARG A 18 -1.19 -7.71 38.05
C ARG A 18 -1.72 -6.40 38.65
N ARG A 19 -1.27 -5.25 38.11
CA ARG A 19 -1.87 -3.93 38.31
C ARG A 19 -2.46 -3.43 36.99
N VAL A 20 -3.71 -2.97 37.04
CA VAL A 20 -4.38 -2.19 35.99
C VAL A 20 -4.19 -0.70 36.32
N PRO A 21 -3.75 0.16 35.39
CA PRO A 21 -3.88 1.60 35.55
C PRO A 21 -5.07 2.19 34.80
N SER A 22 -5.61 3.22 35.46
CA SER A 22 -6.77 4.07 35.20
C SER A 22 -6.66 4.95 33.95
N ARG A 23 -7.82 5.30 33.38
CA ARG A 23 -8.03 6.39 32.41
C ARG A 23 -7.55 7.73 32.97
N SER A 24 -6.85 8.52 32.14
CA SER A 24 -7.15 9.93 31.82
C SER A 24 -5.92 10.64 31.23
N SER A 25 -6.02 11.14 30.00
CA SER A 25 -5.43 12.41 29.52
C SER A 25 -5.86 12.64 28.07
N VAL A 26 -6.63 13.71 27.85
CA VAL A 26 -7.01 14.22 26.53
C VAL A 26 -5.80 14.94 25.94
N ALA A 27 -5.25 14.43 24.84
CA ALA A 27 -4.29 15.16 24.02
C ALA A 27 -4.96 15.48 22.67
N ARG A 28 -5.25 16.76 22.46
CA ARG A 28 -5.59 17.29 21.14
C ARG A 28 -4.35 17.18 20.25
N ALA A 29 -4.31 16.14 19.41
CA ALA A 29 -3.28 15.99 18.39
C ALA A 29 -3.70 16.78 17.13
N GLY A 30 -3.19 18.00 16.98
CA GLY A 30 -3.09 18.63 15.68
C GLY A 30 -2.00 17.91 14.89
N ALA A 31 -2.38 17.03 13.97
CA ALA A 31 -1.44 16.31 13.13
C ALA A 31 -1.01 17.19 11.94
N VAL A 32 0.13 17.87 12.09
CA VAL A 32 0.94 18.26 10.93
C VAL A 32 1.63 16.98 10.47
N ALA A 33 1.08 16.31 9.46
CA ALA A 33 1.76 15.22 8.78
C ALA A 33 2.95 15.81 8.01
N ALA A 34 4.08 15.96 8.69
CA ALA A 34 5.35 16.20 8.03
C ALA A 34 5.70 14.92 7.25
N ALA A 35 5.41 14.91 5.95
CA ALA A 35 5.92 13.91 5.04
C ALA A 35 7.46 14.00 5.06
N VAL A 36 8.10 13.18 5.87
CA VAL A 36 9.55 12.99 5.86
C VAL A 36 9.88 12.35 4.52
N SER A 37 10.10 13.21 3.54
CA SER A 37 10.56 12.85 2.21
C SER A 37 12.05 12.55 2.31
N LEU A 38 12.43 11.50 3.03
CA LEU A 38 13.74 10.88 2.82
C LEU A 38 13.62 10.09 1.53
N ALA A 39 13.75 10.83 0.42
CA ALA A 39 14.12 10.28 -0.85
C ALA A 39 15.54 9.70 -0.68
N VAL A 40 15.62 8.49 -0.12
CA VAL A 40 16.72 7.59 -0.48
C VAL A 40 16.37 7.12 -1.89
N SER A 41 16.47 8.03 -2.85
CA SER A 41 16.63 7.66 -4.25
C SER A 41 17.72 6.59 -4.27
N GLY A 42 17.53 5.47 -4.96
CA GLY A 42 18.55 4.42 -5.07
C GLY A 42 19.95 4.95 -5.48
N ALA A 43 20.00 6.15 -6.08
CA ALA A 43 21.22 6.92 -6.33
C ALA A 43 22.04 7.30 -5.08
N ALA A 44 21.41 7.60 -3.93
CA ALA A 44 22.10 8.08 -2.73
C ALA A 44 22.87 6.97 -1.99
N TYR A 45 22.43 5.71 -2.10
CA TYR A 45 23.20 4.57 -1.55
C TYR A 45 24.18 3.97 -2.56
N ALA A 46 23.96 4.16 -3.86
CA ALA A 46 24.96 3.83 -4.89
C ALA A 46 26.19 4.77 -4.86
N ALA A 47 26.10 5.95 -4.23
CA ALA A 47 27.17 6.94 -4.18
C ALA A 47 28.24 6.70 -3.09
N VAL A 48 28.18 5.63 -2.29
CA VAL A 48 29.17 5.38 -1.21
C VAL A 48 30.25 4.33 -1.58
N LEU A 49 30.25 3.77 -2.80
CA LEU A 49 31.28 2.79 -3.22
C LEU A 49 31.99 3.07 -4.56
N GLN A 50 31.85 4.26 -5.15
CA GLN A 50 32.59 4.62 -6.38
C GLN A 50 33.82 5.52 -6.18
N ALA A 51 34.41 5.54 -4.99
CA ALA A 51 35.75 6.11 -4.80
C ALA A 51 36.83 5.06 -5.13
N ARG A 52 37.07 4.80 -6.42
CA ARG A 52 38.36 4.24 -6.86
C ARG A 52 39.28 5.40 -7.24
N PRO A 53 40.44 5.58 -6.61
CA PRO A 53 41.42 6.54 -7.08
C PRO A 53 41.95 6.08 -8.45
N ALA A 54 41.88 6.97 -9.43
CA ALA A 54 42.59 6.81 -10.70
C ALA A 54 44.10 6.82 -10.40
N GLY A 55 44.73 5.65 -10.48
CA GLY A 55 46.17 5.53 -10.51
C GLY A 55 46.69 6.07 -11.85
N SER A 56 47.23 7.28 -11.84
CA SER A 56 48.08 7.80 -12.90
C SER A 56 49.30 6.89 -13.08
N ALA A 57 49.37 6.18 -14.20
CA ALA A 57 50.64 5.68 -14.73
C ALA A 57 51.20 6.74 -15.68
N ALA A 58 51.91 7.72 -15.11
CA ALA A 58 52.88 8.51 -15.86
C ALA A 58 54.19 7.73 -15.87
N GLY A 59 54.76 7.48 -17.06
CA GLY A 59 56.13 7.01 -17.22
C GLY A 59 56.28 5.79 -18.13
N ALA A 60 56.29 6.02 -19.44
CA ALA A 60 57.08 5.22 -20.36
C ALA A 60 57.51 6.13 -21.51
N ASP A 61 58.67 6.76 -21.32
CA ASP A 61 59.40 7.49 -22.34
C ASP A 61 59.70 6.61 -23.55
N ALA A 62 59.71 7.27 -24.70
CA ALA A 62 59.98 6.73 -26.02
C ALA A 62 61.30 5.95 -26.08
N VAL A 63 61.24 4.70 -26.56
CA VAL A 63 62.39 4.05 -27.18
C VAL A 63 62.34 4.26 -28.69
N ALA A 64 63.30 5.05 -29.16
CA ALA A 64 63.49 5.39 -30.55
C ALA A 64 63.68 4.14 -31.43
N ALA A 65 63.07 4.20 -32.61
CA ALA A 65 63.27 3.26 -33.70
C ALA A 65 64.75 3.25 -34.14
N ALA A 66 65.39 2.09 -34.03
CA ALA A 66 66.59 1.75 -34.77
C ALA A 66 66.21 0.69 -35.80
N VAL A 67 66.15 1.09 -37.07
CA VAL A 67 66.05 0.18 -38.22
C VAL A 67 67.47 -0.11 -38.71
N LEU A 68 67.85 -1.39 -38.74
CA LEU A 68 68.92 -1.93 -39.59
C LEU A 68 68.47 -3.29 -40.19
N PRO A 69 68.90 -3.65 -41.41
CA PRO A 69 68.24 -4.69 -42.22
C PRO A 69 68.94 -6.06 -42.20
N ALA A 70 68.13 -7.09 -42.50
CA ALA A 70 68.45 -8.44 -43.02
C ALA A 70 69.38 -9.31 -42.12
N ILE A 71 69.22 -10.62 -41.94
CA ILE A 71 68.94 -11.74 -42.85
C ILE A 71 68.68 -12.94 -41.91
N GLY A 72 67.63 -13.71 -42.18
CA GLY A 72 67.34 -14.93 -41.44
C GLY A 72 65.88 -15.30 -41.53
N GLN A 73 65.54 -16.08 -42.56
CA GLN A 73 64.32 -16.90 -42.54
C GLN A 73 64.47 -17.96 -41.45
N GLY A 74 64.40 -17.54 -40.19
CA GLY A 74 63.93 -18.39 -39.12
C GLY A 74 62.42 -18.30 -39.17
N ALA A 75 61.73 -19.39 -39.46
CA ALA A 75 60.31 -19.49 -39.22
C ALA A 75 60.05 -18.99 -37.79
N THR A 76 59.35 -17.86 -37.65
CA THR A 76 58.75 -17.49 -36.37
C THR A 76 57.95 -18.72 -35.95
N PRO A 77 58.17 -19.32 -34.76
CA PRO A 77 57.25 -20.32 -34.29
C PRO A 77 55.89 -19.65 -34.33
N ALA A 78 54.93 -20.24 -35.07
CA ALA A 78 53.57 -19.77 -35.04
C ALA A 78 53.23 -19.66 -33.56
N ALA A 79 53.01 -18.43 -33.07
CA ALA A 79 52.43 -18.26 -31.75
C ALA A 79 51.22 -19.18 -31.76
N ASN A 80 51.12 -20.11 -30.81
CA ASN A 80 50.00 -21.03 -30.71
C ASN A 80 48.76 -20.20 -30.29
N THR A 81 48.28 -19.40 -31.23
CA THR A 81 47.14 -18.54 -31.08
C THR A 81 45.92 -19.43 -31.21
N VAL A 82 45.11 -19.46 -30.16
CA VAL A 82 43.83 -20.15 -30.16
C VAL A 82 42.72 -19.12 -30.25
N THR A 83 41.69 -19.45 -31.02
CA THR A 83 40.47 -18.65 -31.14
C THR A 83 39.38 -19.30 -30.30
N PHE A 84 38.64 -18.51 -29.52
CA PHE A 84 37.58 -18.95 -28.62
C PHE A 84 36.42 -17.97 -28.65
N GLN A 85 35.24 -18.41 -28.22
CA GLN A 85 34.07 -17.55 -28.06
C GLN A 85 34.02 -17.00 -26.64
N LEU A 86 33.94 -15.68 -26.51
CA LEU A 86 33.85 -14.99 -25.24
C LEU A 86 32.47 -14.36 -25.09
N VAL A 87 31.73 -14.76 -24.06
CA VAL A 87 30.42 -14.18 -23.70
C VAL A 87 30.59 -13.40 -22.41
N VAL A 88 30.38 -12.08 -22.45
CA VAL A 88 30.42 -11.22 -21.26
C VAL A 88 29.03 -10.63 -21.05
N ASP A 89 28.41 -10.92 -19.91
CA ASP A 89 27.04 -10.48 -19.59
C ASP A 89 26.03 -10.74 -20.72
N GLY A 90 26.13 -11.91 -21.35
CA GLY A 90 25.29 -12.32 -22.47
C GLY A 90 25.70 -11.81 -23.85
N GLN A 91 26.73 -10.96 -23.96
CA GLN A 91 27.25 -10.46 -25.23
C GLN A 91 28.43 -11.30 -25.71
N GLY A 92 28.21 -12.08 -26.78
CA GLY A 92 29.21 -12.95 -27.39
C GLY A 92 30.09 -12.25 -28.42
N ARG A 93 31.39 -12.57 -28.42
CA ARG A 93 32.33 -12.20 -29.48
C ARG A 93 33.45 -13.23 -29.61
N GLU A 94 34.01 -13.32 -30.79
CA GLU A 94 35.19 -14.15 -31.04
C GLU A 94 36.46 -13.42 -30.62
N VAL A 95 37.35 -14.12 -29.92
CA VAL A 95 38.63 -13.59 -29.43
C VAL A 95 39.73 -14.59 -29.74
N SER A 96 40.93 -14.08 -30.04
CA SER A 96 42.12 -14.90 -30.22
C SER A 96 43.19 -14.48 -29.21
N THR A 97 43.90 -15.45 -28.64
CA THR A 97 44.93 -15.22 -27.62
C THR A 97 46.09 -16.21 -27.80
N SER A 98 47.29 -15.81 -27.40
CA SER A 98 48.45 -16.68 -27.21
C SER A 98 48.87 -16.77 -25.73
N ALA A 99 47.99 -16.37 -24.81
CA ALA A 99 48.25 -16.40 -23.38
C ALA A 99 48.38 -17.83 -22.83
N GLY A 100 49.19 -17.99 -21.78
CA GLY A 100 49.37 -19.27 -21.11
C GLY A 100 48.23 -19.68 -20.18
N SER A 101 47.32 -18.76 -19.86
CA SER A 101 46.16 -19.01 -18.99
C SER A 101 44.92 -18.22 -19.41
N TRP A 102 43.74 -18.72 -19.02
CA TRP A 102 42.48 -18.02 -19.24
C TRP A 102 42.41 -16.65 -18.55
N GLY A 103 43.02 -16.51 -17.37
CA GLY A 103 43.09 -15.22 -16.67
C GLY A 103 43.85 -14.17 -17.46
N GLN A 104 44.99 -14.54 -18.05
CA GLN A 104 45.73 -13.63 -18.93
C GLN A 104 44.99 -13.39 -20.25
N ALA A 105 44.38 -14.41 -20.85
CA ALA A 105 43.59 -14.28 -22.08
C ALA A 105 42.41 -13.30 -21.92
N LEU A 106 41.69 -13.37 -20.81
CA LEU A 106 40.59 -12.46 -20.51
C LEU A 106 41.10 -11.03 -20.30
N LEU A 107 42.22 -10.84 -19.58
CA LEU A 107 42.85 -9.52 -19.41
C LEU A 107 43.32 -8.92 -20.74
N GLU A 108 43.95 -9.70 -21.62
CA GLU A 108 44.31 -9.28 -22.98
C GLU A 108 43.08 -8.89 -23.80
N ALA A 109 41.97 -9.60 -23.60
CA ALA A 109 40.69 -9.27 -24.21
C ALA A 109 40.01 -8.03 -23.58
N GLY A 110 40.57 -7.43 -22.53
CA GLY A 110 40.01 -6.27 -21.83
C GLY A 110 38.91 -6.64 -20.81
N VAL A 111 38.85 -7.90 -20.38
CA VAL A 111 37.88 -8.40 -19.40
C VAL A 111 38.58 -8.71 -18.08
N GLY A 112 38.33 -7.85 -17.08
CA GLY A 112 38.70 -8.13 -15.70
C GLY A 112 37.61 -8.96 -15.01
N VAL A 113 38.03 -9.95 -14.22
CA VAL A 113 37.14 -10.79 -13.40
C VAL A 113 37.49 -10.57 -11.93
N ASP A 114 36.53 -10.09 -11.13
CA ASP A 114 36.68 -9.91 -9.68
C ASP A 114 35.93 -11.02 -8.94
N THR A 115 36.60 -12.15 -8.75
CA THR A 115 36.03 -13.31 -8.05
C THR A 115 35.78 -13.01 -6.56
N ALA A 116 36.47 -12.03 -5.98
CA ALA A 116 36.23 -11.59 -4.61
C ALA A 116 34.94 -10.75 -4.49
N ALA A 117 34.61 -9.97 -5.52
CA ALA A 117 33.31 -9.31 -5.65
C ALA A 117 32.18 -10.30 -6.00
N GLY A 118 32.54 -11.48 -6.51
CA GLY A 118 31.64 -12.62 -6.78
C GLY A 118 31.39 -12.90 -8.27
N ASP A 119 32.17 -12.27 -9.17
CA ASP A 119 32.10 -12.55 -10.60
C ASP A 119 32.37 -14.04 -10.87
N ARG A 120 31.70 -14.58 -11.89
CA ARG A 120 31.83 -15.99 -12.27
C ARG A 120 32.38 -16.09 -13.69
N VAL A 121 33.22 -17.10 -13.87
CA VAL A 121 33.80 -17.48 -15.16
C VAL A 121 33.59 -18.98 -15.36
N SER A 122 33.22 -19.40 -16.57
CA SER A 122 32.92 -20.80 -16.87
C SER A 122 34.15 -21.72 -16.91
N VAL A 123 35.35 -21.13 -16.95
CA VAL A 123 36.65 -21.83 -17.02
C VAL A 123 37.53 -21.49 -15.82
N ALA A 124 38.47 -22.37 -15.48
CA ALA A 124 39.47 -22.08 -14.45
C ALA A 124 40.47 -21.02 -14.96
N LEU A 125 40.64 -19.93 -14.22
CA LEU A 125 41.48 -18.79 -14.63
C LEU A 125 42.98 -19.15 -14.80
N ASP A 126 43.45 -20.20 -14.14
CA ASP A 126 44.79 -20.75 -14.25
C ASP A 126 44.93 -21.85 -15.33
N GLY A 127 43.80 -22.28 -15.92
CA GLY A 127 43.76 -23.25 -17.00
C GLY A 127 44.27 -22.71 -18.33
N VAL A 128 44.74 -23.59 -19.21
CA VAL A 128 45.31 -23.24 -20.51
C VAL A 128 44.19 -23.02 -21.56
N PRO A 129 44.23 -21.93 -22.35
CA PRO A 129 43.24 -21.69 -23.40
C PRO A 129 43.17 -22.79 -24.47
N SER A 130 41.95 -23.21 -24.81
CA SER A 130 41.66 -24.22 -25.84
C SER A 130 40.87 -23.62 -27.02
N ALA A 131 41.17 -24.06 -28.24
CA ALA A 131 40.52 -23.56 -29.45
C ALA A 131 39.04 -24.00 -29.52
N GLY A 132 38.18 -23.07 -29.95
CA GLY A 132 36.74 -23.29 -30.13
C GLY A 132 35.92 -23.33 -28.83
N GLU A 133 36.56 -23.18 -27.66
CA GLU A 133 35.86 -23.18 -26.37
C GLU A 133 34.98 -21.92 -26.22
N THR A 134 33.85 -22.05 -25.50
CA THR A 134 33.01 -20.91 -25.13
C THR A 134 33.26 -20.56 -23.67
N VAL A 135 33.80 -19.37 -23.45
CA VAL A 135 34.09 -18.81 -22.13
C VAL A 135 33.01 -17.79 -21.79
N VAL A 136 32.26 -18.05 -20.72
CA VAL A 136 31.23 -17.16 -20.20
C VAL A 136 31.77 -16.44 -18.97
N VAL A 137 31.62 -15.13 -18.94
CA VAL A 137 31.93 -14.26 -17.79
C VAL A 137 30.65 -13.54 -17.38
N ASP A 138 30.17 -13.88 -16.19
CA ASP A 138 29.00 -13.26 -15.57
C ASP A 138 29.45 -12.38 -14.41
N ARG A 139 29.23 -11.07 -14.54
CA ARG A 139 29.60 -10.11 -13.50
C ARG A 139 28.51 -10.00 -12.43
N VAL A 140 28.92 -9.74 -11.20
CA VAL A 140 28.00 -9.38 -10.13
C VAL A 140 27.46 -7.98 -10.38
N VAL A 141 26.13 -7.86 -10.44
CA VAL A 141 25.44 -6.58 -10.47
C VAL A 141 24.71 -6.40 -9.14
N VAL A 142 25.05 -5.33 -8.43
CA VAL A 142 24.36 -4.91 -7.21
C VAL A 142 23.40 -3.78 -7.56
N SER A 143 22.12 -3.98 -7.28
CA SER A 143 21.06 -3.01 -7.53
C SER A 143 20.25 -2.74 -6.26
N SER A 144 19.44 -1.69 -6.29
CA SER A 144 18.51 -1.37 -5.20
C SER A 144 17.08 -1.45 -5.70
N GLU A 145 16.22 -2.15 -4.97
CA GLU A 145 14.80 -2.28 -5.26
C GLU A 145 13.98 -1.80 -4.05
N SER A 146 12.89 -1.07 -4.27
CA SER A 146 11.98 -0.66 -3.20
C SER A 146 10.63 -1.36 -3.33
N LYS A 147 10.12 -1.86 -2.20
CA LYS A 147 8.77 -2.41 -2.07
C LYS A 147 7.98 -1.60 -1.05
N GLU A 148 6.73 -1.33 -1.36
CA GLU A 148 5.78 -0.71 -0.43
C GLU A 148 4.78 -1.76 0.06
N ASP A 149 4.67 -1.87 1.38
CA ASP A 149 3.65 -2.66 2.05
C ASP A 149 2.63 -1.67 2.65
N LYS A 150 1.39 -1.73 2.16
CA LYS A 150 0.28 -0.88 2.60
C LYS A 150 -0.54 -1.58 3.67
N GLU A 151 -0.88 -0.86 4.72
CA GLU A 151 -1.75 -1.31 5.79
C GLU A 151 -2.99 -0.42 5.81
N ALA A 152 -4.14 -0.97 5.43
CA ALA A 152 -5.38 -0.20 5.33
C ALA A 152 -5.81 0.36 6.70
N TYR A 153 -6.35 1.58 6.73
CA TYR A 153 -6.96 2.10 7.95
C TYR A 153 -8.24 1.32 8.31
N ALA A 154 -8.56 1.29 9.60
CA ALA A 154 -9.85 0.80 10.09
C ALA A 154 -10.79 1.97 10.39
N THR A 155 -12.10 1.72 10.36
CA THR A 155 -13.10 2.67 10.86
C THR A 155 -13.49 2.31 12.29
N VAL A 156 -13.34 3.27 13.20
CA VAL A 156 -13.72 3.21 14.60
C VAL A 156 -14.94 4.10 14.80
N GLU A 157 -16.01 3.51 15.34
CA GLU A 157 -17.22 4.26 15.67
C GLU A 157 -17.14 4.78 17.11
N GLU A 158 -17.45 6.05 17.30
CA GLU A 158 -17.51 6.72 18.61
C GLU A 158 -18.91 7.30 18.78
N GLU A 159 -19.67 6.79 19.75
CA GLU A 159 -21.01 7.29 20.05
C GLU A 159 -20.98 8.70 20.66
N THR A 160 -21.92 9.56 20.28
CA THR A 160 -22.03 10.93 20.81
C THR A 160 -23.48 11.43 20.86
N ASP A 161 -23.83 12.19 21.89
CA ASP A 161 -25.11 12.89 22.04
C ASP A 161 -25.11 14.29 21.40
N GLU A 162 -24.02 14.70 20.76
CA GLU A 162 -23.94 15.93 19.97
C GLU A 162 -24.68 15.82 18.64
N LEU A 163 -24.85 14.59 18.13
CA LEU A 163 -25.55 14.27 16.88
C LEU A 163 -26.86 13.54 17.16
N ASP A 164 -27.86 13.81 16.33
CA ASP A 164 -29.15 13.12 16.39
C ASP A 164 -28.99 11.62 16.13
N LYS A 165 -29.80 10.80 16.78
CA LYS A 165 -29.78 9.34 16.60
C LYS A 165 -29.91 8.96 15.13
N GLY A 166 -28.94 8.19 14.63
CA GLY A 166 -28.85 7.77 13.23
C GLY A 166 -28.01 8.68 12.32
N GLU A 167 -27.62 9.87 12.78
CA GLU A 167 -26.67 10.73 12.07
C GLU A 167 -25.23 10.23 12.27
N ARG A 168 -24.41 10.32 11.22
CA ARG A 168 -23.00 9.91 11.24
C ARG A 168 -22.12 11.05 10.73
N LYS A 169 -21.00 11.29 11.40
CA LYS A 169 -20.04 12.34 10.98
C LYS A 169 -18.59 11.89 11.19
N VAL A 170 -17.76 12.02 10.17
CA VAL A 170 -16.33 11.76 10.29
C VAL A 170 -15.69 12.83 11.19
N LYS A 171 -15.07 12.40 12.29
CA LYS A 171 -14.29 13.23 13.21
C LYS A 171 -12.81 13.25 12.84
N THR A 172 -12.27 12.09 12.49
CA THR A 172 -10.89 11.93 12.03
C THR A 172 -10.92 11.12 10.73
N PRO A 173 -10.39 11.63 9.61
CA PRO A 173 -10.31 10.86 8.38
C PRO A 173 -9.27 9.73 8.52
N GLY A 174 -9.57 8.58 7.93
CA GLY A 174 -8.64 7.46 7.86
C GLY A 174 -7.49 7.71 6.87
N VAL A 175 -6.31 7.23 7.21
CA VAL A 175 -5.11 7.25 6.36
C VAL A 175 -4.42 5.90 6.43
N ASP A 176 -4.23 5.26 5.28
CA ASP A 176 -3.50 3.99 5.20
C ASP A 176 -2.05 4.17 5.66
N GLY A 177 -1.55 3.18 6.40
CA GLY A 177 -0.13 3.05 6.70
C GLY A 177 0.64 2.61 5.46
N VAL A 178 1.83 3.15 5.26
CA VAL A 178 2.76 2.72 4.20
C VAL A 178 4.13 2.49 4.82
N THR A 179 4.59 1.25 4.78
CA THR A 179 5.98 0.90 5.09
C THR A 179 6.72 0.69 3.78
N ARG A 180 7.83 1.41 3.60
CA ARG A 180 8.72 1.23 2.44
C ARG A 180 9.95 0.46 2.88
N THR A 181 10.18 -0.67 2.23
CA THR A 181 11.36 -1.51 2.43
C THR A 181 12.23 -1.43 1.18
N THR A 182 13.47 -0.98 1.33
CA THR A 182 14.46 -0.94 0.26
C THR A 182 15.43 -2.10 0.45
N TYR A 183 15.61 -2.87 -0.62
CA TYR A 183 16.48 -4.02 -0.69
C TYR A 183 17.74 -3.69 -1.49
N THR A 184 18.85 -4.32 -1.11
CA THR A 184 20.01 -4.52 -1.97
C THR A 184 19.86 -5.88 -2.63
N VAL A 185 19.81 -5.92 -3.96
CA VAL A 185 19.64 -7.14 -4.75
C VAL A 185 20.91 -7.39 -5.53
N ARG A 186 21.52 -8.55 -5.32
CA ARG A 186 22.70 -8.99 -6.08
C ARG A 186 22.27 -9.99 -7.12
N THR A 187 22.72 -9.79 -8.36
CA THR A 187 22.48 -10.69 -9.48
C THR A 187 23.79 -11.12 -10.12
N VAL A 188 23.83 -12.34 -10.67
CA VAL A 188 24.94 -12.88 -11.46
C VAL A 188 24.34 -13.56 -12.68
N GLY A 189 24.80 -13.20 -13.88
CA GLY A 189 24.20 -13.73 -15.13
C GLY A 189 22.72 -13.40 -15.26
N GLY A 190 22.29 -12.27 -14.71
CA GLY A 190 20.88 -11.84 -14.67
C GLY A 190 20.00 -12.60 -13.66
N GLN A 191 20.55 -13.54 -12.89
CA GLN A 191 19.80 -14.27 -11.86
C GLN A 191 20.06 -13.68 -10.47
N GLU A 192 18.99 -13.43 -9.69
CA GLU A 192 19.10 -13.00 -8.29
C GLU A 192 19.76 -14.09 -7.44
N VAL A 193 20.90 -13.74 -6.82
CA VAL A 193 21.66 -14.63 -5.94
C VAL A 193 21.55 -14.23 -4.47
N SER A 194 21.24 -12.96 -4.17
CA SER A 194 20.92 -12.52 -2.82
C SER A 194 20.02 -11.29 -2.81
N ARG A 195 19.22 -11.17 -1.75
CA ARG A 195 18.36 -10.03 -1.45
C ARG A 195 18.41 -9.75 0.04
N GLU A 196 18.84 -8.54 0.39
CA GLU A 196 19.02 -8.11 1.77
C GLU A 196 18.29 -6.79 2.00
N VAL A 197 17.68 -6.61 3.17
CA VAL A 197 17.05 -5.34 3.55
C VAL A 197 18.14 -4.32 3.82
N ALA A 198 18.19 -3.26 3.01
CA ALA A 198 19.11 -2.14 3.18
C ALA A 198 18.53 -1.08 4.13
N ALA A 199 17.23 -0.81 3.99
CA ALA A 199 16.52 0.15 4.84
C ALA A 199 15.04 -0.19 4.91
N GLN A 200 14.41 0.15 6.04
CA GLN A 200 12.96 0.08 6.20
C GLN A 200 12.48 1.33 6.91
N VAL A 201 11.47 1.99 6.35
CA VAL A 201 10.93 3.24 6.89
C VAL A 201 9.40 3.23 6.85
N VAL A 202 8.76 3.79 7.88
CA VAL A 202 7.33 4.08 7.87
C VAL A 202 7.16 5.39 7.09
N ALA A 203 6.77 5.28 5.82
CA ALA A 203 6.57 6.40 4.91
C ALA A 203 5.30 7.19 5.25
N THR A 204 4.26 6.48 5.70
CA THR A 204 3.02 7.08 6.20
C THR A 204 2.55 6.27 7.39
N ALA A 205 2.32 6.92 8.53
CA ALA A 205 1.77 6.25 9.70
C ALA A 205 0.27 6.03 9.48
N LYS A 206 -0.21 4.82 9.78
CA LYS A 206 -1.64 4.49 9.73
C LYS A 206 -2.40 5.36 10.74
N VAL A 207 -3.52 5.92 10.28
CA VAL A 207 -4.49 6.63 11.11
C VAL A 207 -5.86 6.02 10.87
N ASP A 208 -6.50 5.53 11.93
CA ASP A 208 -7.85 4.99 11.82
C ASP A 208 -8.87 6.11 11.64
N GLU A 209 -9.85 5.85 10.80
CA GLU A 209 -10.98 6.75 10.62
C GLU A 209 -11.85 6.70 11.88
N VAL A 210 -12.21 7.85 12.41
CA VAL A 210 -13.15 7.94 13.54
C VAL A 210 -14.44 8.54 13.04
N VAL A 211 -15.52 7.77 13.12
CA VAL A 211 -16.88 8.19 12.76
C VAL A 211 -17.70 8.36 14.03
N LEU A 212 -18.18 9.57 14.25
CA LEU A 212 -19.16 9.86 15.29
C LEU A 212 -20.51 9.28 14.88
N VAL A 213 -21.14 8.54 15.79
CA VAL A 213 -22.49 8.00 15.63
C VAL A 213 -23.40 8.68 16.63
N GLY A 214 -24.45 9.36 16.15
CA GLY A 214 -25.39 10.06 17.00
C GLY A 214 -26.22 9.12 17.87
N THR A 215 -26.33 9.47 19.15
CA THR A 215 -27.15 8.77 20.15
C THR A 215 -28.21 9.69 20.77
N LYS A 216 -28.25 10.98 20.38
CA LYS A 216 -29.25 11.91 20.88
C LYS A 216 -30.62 11.52 20.37
N GLU A 217 -31.45 10.99 21.27
CA GLU A 217 -32.85 10.76 20.96
C GLU A 217 -33.48 12.09 20.55
N LYS A 218 -33.91 12.20 19.30
CA LYS A 218 -34.90 13.22 18.95
C LYS A 218 -36.05 12.99 19.90
N LYS A 219 -36.50 14.04 20.60
CA LYS A 219 -37.72 13.95 21.40
C LYS A 219 -38.82 13.47 20.47
N SER A 220 -39.10 12.17 20.54
CA SER A 220 -40.21 11.56 19.85
C SER A 220 -41.43 12.24 20.45
N SER A 221 -42.07 13.11 19.67
CA SER A 221 -43.49 13.39 19.86
C SER A 221 -44.14 12.03 19.74
N SER A 222 -44.46 11.42 20.89
CA SER A 222 -45.18 10.17 20.97
C SER A 222 -46.47 10.33 20.17
N ALA A 223 -46.49 9.86 18.93
CA ALA A 223 -47.73 9.46 18.30
C ALA A 223 -48.18 8.21 19.06
N PRO A 224 -49.38 8.17 19.64
CA PRO A 224 -49.83 7.00 20.38
C PRO A 224 -49.90 5.80 19.44
N ALA A 225 -49.42 4.65 19.93
CA ALA A 225 -49.71 3.35 19.36
C ALA A 225 -51.23 3.11 19.44
N GLY A 226 -51.95 3.43 18.36
CA GLY A 226 -53.40 3.40 18.35
C GLY A 226 -54.03 3.71 17.00
N ALA A 227 -53.40 3.36 15.87
CA ALA A 227 -54.02 3.51 14.54
C ALA A 227 -54.85 2.28 14.13
N ALA A 228 -55.42 1.57 15.11
CA ALA A 228 -56.55 0.68 14.90
C ALA A 228 -57.69 1.21 15.76
N GLN A 229 -58.64 1.87 15.08
CA GLN A 229 -59.87 2.49 15.61
C GLN A 229 -59.75 3.95 16.04
N ALA A 230 -60.06 4.85 15.10
CA ALA A 230 -60.90 6.02 15.39
C ALA A 230 -61.53 6.51 14.08
N LEU A 231 -62.74 6.03 13.82
CA LEU A 231 -63.73 6.84 13.10
C LEU A 231 -64.21 7.94 14.06
N ALA A 232 -64.43 9.12 13.50
CA ALA A 232 -65.14 10.27 14.06
C ALA A 232 -64.38 11.09 15.14
N ASN A 233 -63.67 12.12 14.68
CA ASN A 233 -63.82 13.53 15.10
C ASN A 233 -63.15 14.39 14.02
N ASP A 234 -63.93 15.16 13.27
CA ASP A 234 -63.43 16.10 12.25
C ASP A 234 -63.20 17.45 12.97
N ASP A 235 -61.95 17.71 13.38
CA ASP A 235 -61.54 19.02 13.89
C ASP A 235 -60.80 19.88 12.83
N GLY A 236 -60.62 19.34 11.63
CA GLY A 236 -59.96 20.00 10.51
C GLY A 236 -58.44 20.14 10.67
N SER A 237 -57.81 19.34 11.55
CA SER A 237 -56.36 19.31 11.66
C SER A 237 -55.70 18.78 10.39
N LEU A 238 -54.59 19.42 9.98
CA LEU A 238 -53.78 18.98 8.85
C LEU A 238 -53.32 17.52 8.98
N ASP A 239 -53.17 17.01 10.20
CA ASP A 239 -52.78 15.61 10.43
C ASP A 239 -53.89 14.62 10.05
N ASP A 240 -55.15 14.97 10.30
CA ASP A 240 -56.31 14.15 9.92
C ASP A 240 -56.52 14.16 8.41
N ASP A 241 -56.21 15.28 7.76
CA ASP A 241 -56.25 15.38 6.29
C ASP A 241 -55.22 14.44 5.64
N PHE A 242 -54.00 14.38 6.18
CA PHE A 242 -52.99 13.43 5.71
C PHE A 242 -53.37 11.98 5.99
N ALA A 243 -54.01 11.69 7.12
CA ALA A 243 -54.50 10.34 7.41
C ALA A 243 -55.58 9.90 6.40
N ARG A 244 -56.54 10.78 6.11
CA ARG A 244 -57.59 10.58 5.10
C ARG A 244 -56.99 10.39 3.71
N LEU A 245 -56.01 11.23 3.37
CA LEU A 245 -55.28 11.13 2.11
C LEU A 245 -54.53 9.79 1.98
N ALA A 246 -53.75 9.38 2.99
CA ALA A 246 -53.01 8.12 2.96
C ALA A 246 -53.94 6.90 2.80
N GLN A 247 -55.10 6.95 3.47
CA GLN A 247 -56.11 5.91 3.35
C GLN A 247 -56.69 5.84 1.93
N CYS A 248 -56.92 6.99 1.29
CA CYS A 248 -57.43 7.02 -0.09
C CYS A 248 -56.36 6.60 -1.11
N GLU A 249 -55.13 7.06 -0.95
CA GLU A 249 -54.04 6.85 -1.92
C GLU A 249 -53.51 5.41 -1.92
N SER A 250 -53.36 4.80 -0.75
CA SER A 250 -52.69 3.50 -0.60
C SER A 250 -53.48 2.49 0.23
N GLY A 251 -54.66 2.86 0.74
CA GLY A 251 -55.33 2.07 1.77
C GLY A 251 -54.60 2.08 3.11
N GLY A 252 -53.72 3.06 3.34
CA GLY A 252 -52.85 3.14 4.52
C GLY A 252 -51.62 2.22 4.46
N ASN A 253 -51.25 1.71 3.28
CA ASN A 253 -50.13 0.80 3.12
C ASN A 253 -48.82 1.54 2.76
N PRO A 254 -47.82 1.59 3.66
CA PRO A 254 -46.55 2.29 3.40
C PRO A 254 -45.64 1.60 2.38
N ARG A 255 -46.01 0.39 1.97
CA ARG A 255 -45.30 -0.41 0.95
C ARG A 255 -46.13 -0.56 -0.33
N ALA A 256 -47.16 0.28 -0.52
CA ALA A 256 -47.95 0.26 -1.75
C ALA A 256 -47.09 0.54 -2.98
N VAL A 257 -47.33 -0.22 -4.04
CA VAL A 257 -46.69 -0.06 -5.35
C VAL A 257 -47.76 -0.07 -6.41
N ASN A 258 -47.87 1.02 -7.17
CA ASN A 258 -48.80 1.14 -8.27
C ASN A 258 -48.06 0.94 -9.60
N PRO A 259 -48.55 0.08 -10.51
CA PRO A 259 -47.98 -0.12 -11.84
C PRO A 259 -47.80 1.17 -12.68
N ALA A 260 -48.54 2.24 -12.36
CA ALA A 260 -48.39 3.56 -12.97
C ALA A 260 -47.16 4.35 -12.48
N GLY A 261 -46.35 3.78 -11.57
CA GLY A 261 -45.08 4.37 -11.11
C GLY A 261 -45.17 5.22 -9.85
N TYR A 262 -46.09 4.87 -8.93
CA TYR A 262 -46.30 5.57 -7.66
C TYR A 262 -46.11 4.63 -6.46
N TYR A 263 -45.56 5.16 -5.37
CA TYR A 263 -45.01 4.34 -4.28
C TYR A 263 -45.34 4.91 -2.88
N GLY A 264 -45.62 4.02 -1.94
CA GLY A 264 -45.79 4.32 -0.52
C GLY A 264 -47.14 4.92 -0.14
N LEU A 265 -47.27 5.37 1.11
CA LEU A 265 -48.50 5.87 1.74
C LEU A 265 -49.23 6.93 0.92
N TYR A 266 -48.47 7.87 0.35
CA TYR A 266 -48.97 9.05 -0.35
C TYR A 266 -48.73 8.95 -1.87
N GLN A 267 -48.45 7.75 -2.37
CA GLN A 267 -48.32 7.46 -3.79
C GLN A 267 -47.36 8.43 -4.50
N PHE A 268 -46.13 8.58 -3.98
CA PHE A 268 -45.11 9.44 -4.58
C PHE A 268 -44.58 8.85 -5.88
N SER A 269 -44.30 9.71 -6.87
CA SER A 269 -43.33 9.37 -7.92
C SER A 269 -41.90 9.54 -7.39
N LEU A 270 -40.93 8.82 -7.97
CA LEU A 270 -39.52 8.92 -7.54
C LEU A 270 -38.97 10.34 -7.72
N SER A 271 -39.36 11.04 -8.78
CA SER A 271 -38.94 12.43 -9.02
C SER A 271 -39.48 13.38 -7.95
N THR A 272 -40.75 13.23 -7.57
CA THR A 272 -41.36 14.08 -6.55
C THR A 272 -40.78 13.76 -5.18
N TRP A 273 -40.56 12.48 -4.86
CA TRP A 273 -39.87 12.03 -3.65
C TRP A 273 -38.49 12.70 -3.50
N ALA A 274 -37.68 12.64 -4.55
CA ALA A 274 -36.38 13.30 -4.60
C ALA A 274 -36.48 14.83 -4.45
N SER A 275 -37.50 15.45 -5.07
CA SER A 275 -37.70 16.90 -5.01
C SER A 275 -38.01 17.44 -3.62
N VAL A 276 -38.50 16.61 -2.71
CA VAL A 276 -38.74 16.97 -1.29
C VAL A 276 -37.65 16.39 -0.37
N GLY A 277 -36.53 15.96 -0.96
CA GLY A 277 -35.31 15.52 -0.29
C GLY A 277 -35.28 14.04 0.10
N GLY A 278 -36.25 13.25 -0.37
CA GLY A 278 -36.22 11.80 -0.23
C GLY A 278 -35.08 11.19 -1.07
N THR A 279 -34.54 10.07 -0.61
CA THR A 279 -33.56 9.29 -1.37
C THR A 279 -34.07 7.86 -1.57
N GLY A 280 -33.61 7.16 -2.60
CA GLY A 280 -34.08 5.80 -2.89
C GLY A 280 -35.57 5.71 -3.25
N ASN A 281 -36.20 4.57 -2.94
CA ASN A 281 -37.62 4.33 -3.19
C ASN A 281 -38.46 4.71 -1.95
N PRO A 282 -39.59 5.43 -2.09
CA PRO A 282 -40.48 5.75 -0.98
C PRO A 282 -40.87 4.54 -0.11
N ILE A 283 -41.03 3.35 -0.70
CA ILE A 283 -41.40 2.14 0.06
C ILE A 283 -40.29 1.69 1.02
N ASP A 284 -39.04 2.11 0.84
CA ASP A 284 -37.95 1.76 1.75
C ASP A 284 -37.86 2.73 2.95
N ALA A 285 -38.51 3.89 2.84
CA ALA A 285 -38.59 4.89 3.90
C ALA A 285 -39.68 4.55 4.92
N SER A 286 -39.52 5.05 6.15
CA SER A 286 -40.51 4.84 7.20
C SER A 286 -41.82 5.59 6.89
N PRO A 287 -42.98 5.13 7.41
CA PRO A 287 -44.25 5.84 7.29
C PRO A 287 -44.19 7.32 7.69
N GLU A 288 -43.41 7.63 8.72
CA GLU A 288 -43.23 8.98 9.26
C GLU A 288 -42.38 9.84 8.33
N GLU A 289 -41.35 9.27 7.71
CA GLU A 289 -40.60 9.99 6.68
C GLU A 289 -41.50 10.26 5.48
N GLN A 290 -42.29 9.28 5.03
CA GLN A 290 -43.25 9.48 3.94
C GLN A 290 -44.24 10.61 4.26
N LEU A 291 -44.77 10.69 5.49
CA LEU A 291 -45.63 11.77 5.96
C LEU A 291 -44.90 13.12 6.01
N MET A 292 -43.67 13.16 6.54
CA MET A 292 -42.87 14.37 6.60
C MET A 292 -42.60 14.95 5.21
N ARG A 293 -42.27 14.09 4.24
CA ARG A 293 -42.08 14.48 2.84
C ARG A 293 -43.41 14.93 2.20
N ALA A 294 -44.53 14.30 2.54
CA ALA A 294 -45.86 14.73 2.08
C ALA A 294 -46.22 16.11 2.62
N LYS A 295 -45.93 16.39 3.90
CA LYS A 295 -46.08 17.72 4.51
C LYS A 295 -45.21 18.77 3.83
N ILE A 296 -43.96 18.46 3.51
CA ILE A 296 -43.08 19.37 2.74
C ILE A 296 -43.68 19.65 1.35
N LEU A 297 -44.18 18.61 0.67
CA LEU A 297 -44.78 18.77 -0.65
C LEU A 297 -46.04 19.65 -0.60
N GLN A 298 -46.90 19.42 0.40
CA GLN A 298 -48.12 20.17 0.65
C GLN A 298 -47.83 21.63 0.98
N ALA A 299 -46.86 21.89 1.86
CA ALA A 299 -46.47 23.26 2.20
C ALA A 299 -45.91 24.02 0.99
N ARG A 300 -45.24 23.31 0.08
CA ARG A 300 -44.65 23.90 -1.14
C ARG A 300 -45.67 24.11 -2.26
N SER A 301 -46.60 23.19 -2.44
CA SER A 301 -47.36 23.04 -3.69
C SER A 301 -48.88 22.96 -3.48
N GLY A 302 -49.35 23.07 -2.23
CA GLY A 302 -50.74 22.83 -1.86
C GLY A 302 -51.12 21.35 -2.01
N TRP A 303 -52.41 21.06 -2.15
CA TRP A 303 -52.92 19.68 -2.24
C TRP A 303 -53.08 19.14 -3.67
N GLY A 304 -52.83 19.96 -4.70
CA GLY A 304 -53.23 19.66 -6.09
C GLY A 304 -52.53 18.47 -6.75
N GLN A 305 -51.46 17.93 -6.16
CA GLN A 305 -50.80 16.71 -6.62
C GLN A 305 -51.53 15.42 -6.25
N TRP A 306 -52.50 15.46 -5.33
CA TRP A 306 -53.28 14.31 -4.92
C TRP A 306 -54.70 14.40 -5.47
N GLY A 307 -55.15 13.33 -6.12
CA GLY A 307 -56.50 13.24 -6.68
C GLY A 307 -57.54 12.84 -5.64
N CYS A 308 -57.09 12.34 -4.50
CA CYS A 308 -57.90 11.92 -3.39
C CYS A 308 -58.40 13.10 -2.54
N PRO A 309 -59.64 13.04 -2.03
CA PRO A 309 -60.09 13.97 -1.01
C PRO A 309 -59.20 13.83 0.22
N HIS A 310 -58.69 14.97 0.66
CA HIS A 310 -57.78 15.13 1.77
C HIS A 310 -58.47 15.88 2.86
#